data_AF-A0A525VI38-F1
#
_entry.id   AF-A0A525VI38-F1
#
_cell.length_a   1.000
_cell.length_b   1.000
_cell.length_c   1.000
_cell.angle_alpha   90.00
_cell.angle_beta   90.00
_cell.angle_gamma   90.00
#
_symmetry.space_group_name_H-M   'P 1'
#
loop_
_entity.id
_entity.type
_entity.pdbx_description
1 polymer ?
#
loop_
_entity_poly.entity_id
_entity_poly.type
_entity_poly.pdbx_seq_one_letter_code
_entity_poly.pdbx_strand_id
1 'polypeptide(L)'
;MLRWRGAIIQNIDGSATKKAVVAVVILFIGGCATVAQVTSLSDQNCRHTFVDRMSSILVEQGEKQEVAEKLAEATTTVLLTGSLGPRPFLVASPSGADYGFFVEQKSSDCLLRLFSRQKGFTRYRNNLTYIGTRQLDGCMCAE
;
A
#
# COMPACT_ATOMS: atom_id res chain seq x y z
N MET A 1 48.30 -22.32 4.71
CA MET A 1 47.78 -20.94 4.88
C MET A 1 46.50 -21.06 5.71
N LEU A 2 46.60 -20.94 7.04
CA LEU A 2 45.49 -20.85 8.01
C LEU A 2 46.13 -20.85 9.42
N ARG A 3 46.41 -19.66 9.93
CA ARG A 3 46.95 -19.44 11.27
C ARG A 3 45.79 -19.04 12.17
N TRP A 4 45.13 -20.03 12.75
CA TRP A 4 44.22 -19.85 13.88
C TRP A 4 45.08 -19.54 15.12
N ARG A 5 44.95 -18.35 15.67
CA ARG A 5 45.47 -18.01 17.00
C ARG A 5 44.29 -17.78 17.93
N GLY A 6 44.27 -18.55 19.01
CA GLY A 6 43.19 -18.62 19.97
C GLY A 6 42.90 -17.28 20.66
N ALA A 7 41.62 -17.06 20.92
CA ALA A 7 41.13 -16.02 21.79
C ALA A 7 41.23 -16.51 23.24
N ILE A 8 42.08 -15.86 24.03
CA ILE A 8 42.09 -15.97 25.49
C ILE A 8 40.99 -15.06 26.00
N ILE A 9 39.97 -15.64 26.64
CA ILE A 9 38.93 -14.91 27.37
C ILE A 9 39.58 -14.40 28.66
N GLN A 10 39.80 -13.09 28.78
CA GLN A 10 40.17 -12.47 30.04
C GLN A 10 38.92 -11.97 30.77
N ASN A 11 38.91 -12.27 32.07
CA ASN A 11 37.85 -12.07 33.04
C ASN A 11 37.52 -10.58 33.22
N ILE A 12 36.22 -10.32 33.42
CA ILE A 12 35.65 -9.00 33.71
C ILE A 12 35.86 -8.71 35.20
N ASP A 13 36.54 -7.62 35.50
CA ASP A 13 36.54 -7.03 36.85
C ASP A 13 36.40 -5.50 36.77
N GLY A 14 35.40 -4.99 37.51
CA GLY A 14 35.51 -3.74 38.24
C GLY A 14 35.28 -2.40 37.52
N SER A 15 34.11 -1.82 37.79
CA SER A 15 33.95 -0.42 38.20
C SER A 15 34.17 0.71 37.18
N ALA A 16 33.06 1.24 36.66
CA ALA A 16 32.67 2.64 36.80
C ALA A 16 31.58 2.95 35.75
N THR A 17 30.39 3.25 36.26
CA THR A 17 29.22 3.73 35.52
C THR A 17 29.56 4.88 34.56
N LYS A 18 29.69 4.55 33.27
CA LYS A 18 29.40 5.46 32.17
C LYS A 18 28.45 4.74 31.24
N LYS A 19 27.17 5.17 31.27
CA LYS A 19 26.11 4.64 30.40
C LYS A 19 26.52 4.89 28.96
N ALA A 20 27.10 3.88 28.31
CA ALA A 20 27.33 3.90 26.88
C ALA A 20 25.95 3.78 26.21
N VAL A 21 25.42 4.90 25.74
CA VAL A 21 24.24 4.96 24.89
C VAL A 21 24.62 4.30 23.58
N VAL A 22 24.23 3.04 23.39
CA VAL A 22 24.30 2.37 22.10
C VAL A 22 23.25 3.03 21.21
N ALA A 23 23.70 3.93 20.34
CA ALA A 23 22.87 4.51 19.30
C ALA A 23 22.57 3.43 18.25
N VAL A 24 21.39 2.81 18.34
CA VAL A 24 20.84 1.98 17.27
C VAL A 24 20.42 2.92 16.15
N VAL A 25 21.23 3.00 15.09
CA VAL A 25 20.89 3.72 13.85
C VAL A 25 19.85 2.88 13.11
N ILE A 26 18.56 3.21 13.29
CA ILE A 26 17.48 2.66 12.48
C ILE A 26 17.50 3.39 11.13
N LEU A 27 18.06 2.74 10.11
CA LEU A 27 17.94 3.19 8.72
C LEU A 27 16.50 2.94 8.25
N PHE A 28 15.64 3.95 8.41
CA PHE A 28 14.34 3.97 7.73
C PHE A 28 14.56 4.28 6.25
N ILE A 29 14.70 3.24 5.43
CA ILE A 29 14.52 3.32 3.98
C ILE A 29 13.03 3.51 3.68
N GLY A 30 12.54 4.73 3.92
CA GLY A 30 11.26 5.18 3.42
C GLY A 30 11.39 5.48 1.93
N GLY A 31 11.07 4.50 1.07
CA GLY A 31 10.92 4.76 -0.36
C GLY A 31 9.75 5.71 -0.59
N CYS A 32 9.90 6.69 -1.48
CA CYS A 32 8.75 7.44 -2.00
C CYS A 32 7.81 6.43 -2.68
N ALA A 33 6.57 6.32 -2.21
CA ALA A 33 5.56 5.56 -2.93
C ALA A 33 5.31 6.24 -4.28
N THR A 34 5.55 5.55 -5.38
CA THR A 34 5.31 6.08 -6.71
C THR A 34 3.89 5.77 -7.16
N VAL A 35 3.18 6.78 -7.64
CA VAL A 35 1.81 6.62 -8.12
C VAL A 35 1.88 6.11 -9.56
N ALA A 36 1.17 5.02 -9.82
CA ALA A 36 1.11 4.34 -11.11
C ALA A 36 -0.33 4.30 -11.65
N GLN A 37 -0.46 3.98 -12.94
CA GLN A 37 -1.71 3.65 -13.63
C GLN A 37 -1.69 2.18 -14.04
N VAL A 38 -2.81 1.47 -13.92
CA VAL A 38 -2.96 0.11 -14.46
C VAL A 38 -3.03 0.19 -15.99
N THR A 39 -2.07 -0.41 -16.68
CA THR A 39 -1.95 -0.37 -18.15
C THR A 39 -2.63 -1.56 -18.82
N SER A 40 -2.87 -2.65 -18.07
CA SER A 40 -3.51 -3.87 -18.57
C SER A 40 -4.99 -3.97 -18.18
N LEU A 41 -5.66 -2.88 -17.81
CA LEU A 41 -7.04 -2.93 -17.33
C LEU A 41 -8.06 -3.36 -18.41
N SER A 42 -7.67 -3.29 -19.68
CA SER A 42 -8.46 -3.80 -20.81
C SER A 42 -8.53 -5.33 -20.85
N ASP A 43 -7.51 -6.01 -20.30
CA ASP A 43 -7.50 -7.45 -20.11
C ASP A 43 -8.58 -7.90 -19.11
N GLN A 44 -9.31 -8.96 -19.44
CA GLN A 44 -10.44 -9.43 -18.64
C GLN A 44 -9.98 -9.95 -17.27
N ASN A 45 -8.84 -10.65 -17.21
CA ASN A 45 -8.34 -11.20 -15.96
C ASN A 45 -7.88 -10.07 -15.02
N CYS A 46 -7.11 -9.10 -15.53
CA CYS A 46 -6.74 -7.95 -14.73
C CYS A 46 -7.96 -7.13 -14.28
N ARG A 47 -8.95 -6.90 -15.15
CA ARG A 47 -10.19 -6.20 -14.78
C ARG A 47 -10.94 -6.92 -13.67
N HIS A 48 -11.07 -8.25 -13.76
CA HIS A 48 -11.72 -9.05 -12.72
C HIS A 48 -10.96 -8.97 -11.38
N THR A 49 -9.63 -9.11 -11.40
CA THR A 49 -8.80 -8.94 -10.20
C THR A 49 -8.99 -7.54 -9.61
N PHE A 50 -8.96 -6.50 -10.43
CA PHE A 50 -9.14 -5.13 -9.95
C PHE A 50 -10.49 -4.95 -9.24
N VAL A 51 -11.57 -5.45 -9.83
CA VAL A 51 -12.91 -5.43 -9.22
C VAL A 51 -12.90 -6.17 -7.89
N ASP A 52 -12.46 -7.43 -7.86
CA ASP A 52 -12.39 -8.25 -6.63
C ASP A 52 -11.62 -7.55 -5.50
N ARG A 53 -10.41 -7.06 -5.81
CA ARG A 53 -9.53 -6.42 -4.83
C ARG A 53 -10.11 -5.11 -4.30
N MET A 54 -10.66 -4.29 -5.17
CA MET A 54 -11.28 -3.03 -4.76
C MET A 54 -12.53 -3.26 -3.94
N SER A 55 -13.41 -4.19 -4.37
CA SER A 55 -14.62 -4.54 -3.63
C SER A 55 -14.31 -5.12 -2.26
N SER A 56 -13.30 -6.00 -2.14
CA SER A 56 -12.81 -6.53 -0.87
C SER A 56 -12.41 -5.41 0.10
N ILE A 57 -11.64 -4.42 -0.37
CA ILE A 57 -11.26 -3.26 0.47
C ILE A 57 -12.52 -2.50 0.91
N LEU A 58 -13.45 -2.21 0.00
CA LEU A 58 -14.66 -1.45 0.31
C LEU A 58 -15.56 -2.15 1.33
N VAL A 59 -15.68 -3.48 1.26
CA VAL A 59 -16.42 -4.29 2.24
C VAL A 59 -15.77 -4.21 3.62
N GLU A 60 -14.44 -4.26 3.70
CA GLU A 60 -13.72 -4.03 4.97
C GLU A 60 -13.95 -2.62 5.54
N GLN A 61 -14.28 -1.64 4.70
CA GLN A 61 -14.66 -0.28 5.13
C GLN A 61 -16.14 -0.13 5.51
N GLY A 62 -16.90 -1.24 5.46
CA GLY A 62 -18.29 -1.33 5.87
C GLY A 62 -19.30 -1.13 4.74
N GLU A 63 -18.89 -1.20 3.47
CA GLU A 63 -19.83 -1.27 2.36
C GLU A 63 -20.51 -2.64 2.27
N LYS A 64 -21.74 -2.67 1.74
CA LYS A 64 -22.39 -3.94 1.37
C LYS A 64 -21.69 -4.51 0.13
N GLN A 65 -21.57 -5.84 0.04
CA GLN A 65 -20.95 -6.54 -1.08
C GLN A 65 -21.43 -6.03 -2.45
N GLU A 66 -22.75 -5.99 -2.66
CA GLU A 66 -23.35 -5.54 -3.93
C GLU A 66 -23.00 -4.08 -4.29
N VAL A 67 -22.87 -3.21 -3.29
CA VAL A 67 -22.49 -1.80 -3.49
C VAL A 67 -21.00 -1.73 -3.84
N ALA A 68 -20.17 -2.47 -3.12
CA ALA A 68 -18.73 -2.53 -3.34
C ALA A 68 -18.36 -3.06 -4.74
N GLU A 69 -19.06 -4.07 -5.23
CA GLU A 69 -18.91 -4.62 -6.59
C GLU A 69 -19.28 -3.56 -7.65
N LYS A 70 -20.47 -2.96 -7.55
CA LYS A 70 -20.91 -1.92 -8.49
C LYS A 70 -19.98 -0.71 -8.53
N LEU A 71 -19.48 -0.27 -7.37
CA LEU A 71 -18.51 0.84 -7.29
C LEU A 71 -17.19 0.48 -7.96
N ALA A 72 -16.70 -0.73 -7.76
CA ALA A 72 -15.46 -1.19 -8.39
C ALA A 72 -15.61 -1.33 -9.91
N GLU A 73 -16.72 -1.90 -10.40
CA GLU A 73 -17.04 -1.99 -11.84
C GLU A 73 -17.11 -0.60 -12.50
N ALA A 74 -17.87 0.33 -11.90
CA ALA A 74 -17.97 1.70 -12.40
C ALA A 74 -16.60 2.38 -12.44
N THR A 75 -15.76 2.14 -11.43
CA THR A 75 -14.39 2.67 -11.37
C THR A 75 -13.55 2.13 -12.51
N THR A 76 -13.60 0.83 -12.82
CA THR A 76 -12.86 0.29 -13.97
C THR A 76 -13.29 0.93 -15.29
N THR A 77 -14.58 1.22 -15.46
CA THR A 77 -15.11 1.92 -16.65
C THR A 77 -14.53 3.33 -16.78
N VAL A 78 -14.48 4.08 -15.68
CA VAL A 78 -13.88 5.43 -15.67
C VAL A 78 -12.37 5.37 -15.97
N LEU A 79 -11.64 4.42 -15.36
CA LEU A 79 -10.20 4.27 -15.56
C LEU A 79 -9.84 3.80 -16.96
N LEU A 80 -10.70 3.01 -17.62
CA LEU A 80 -10.52 2.58 -19.01
C LEU A 80 -10.76 3.70 -20.02
N THR A 81 -11.75 4.55 -19.76
CA THR A 81 -12.15 5.63 -20.68
C THR A 81 -11.30 6.88 -20.51
N GLY A 82 -10.74 7.10 -19.31
CA GLY A 82 -9.93 8.26 -18.99
C GLY A 82 -8.44 8.05 -19.27
N SER A 83 -7.88 8.81 -20.21
CA SER A 83 -6.41 8.96 -20.32
C SER A 83 -5.92 9.96 -19.27
N LEU A 84 -5.93 9.51 -18.02
CA LEU A 84 -5.62 10.34 -16.85
C LEU A 84 -4.15 10.19 -16.43
N GLY A 85 -3.41 9.21 -16.95
CA GLY A 85 -2.07 8.92 -16.41
C GLY A 85 -2.14 8.49 -14.93
N PRO A 86 -0.98 8.34 -14.27
CA PRO A 86 -0.90 7.97 -12.88
C PRO A 86 -1.40 9.07 -11.97
N ARG A 87 -2.52 8.81 -11.28
CA ARG A 87 -3.06 9.72 -10.28
C ARG A 87 -3.93 8.98 -9.27
N PRO A 88 -4.07 9.53 -8.05
CA PRO A 88 -5.14 9.10 -7.15
C PRO A 88 -6.52 9.35 -7.76
N PHE A 89 -7.47 8.49 -7.44
CA PHE A 89 -8.86 8.60 -7.85
C PHE A 89 -9.80 8.48 -6.65
N LEU A 90 -10.97 9.12 -6.77
CA LEU A 90 -11.99 9.16 -5.73
C LEU A 90 -13.18 8.29 -6.13
N VAL A 91 -13.76 7.62 -5.14
CA VAL A 91 -14.90 6.73 -5.30
C VAL A 91 -15.94 7.17 -4.28
N ALA A 92 -16.99 7.82 -4.76
CA ALA A 92 -18.11 8.26 -3.94
C ALA A 92 -19.12 7.12 -3.81
N SER A 93 -19.42 6.72 -2.57
CA SER A 93 -20.39 5.66 -2.27
C SER A 93 -21.77 6.23 -1.94
N PRO A 94 -22.86 5.54 -2.35
CA PRO A 94 -24.22 5.90 -1.92
C PRO A 94 -24.42 5.79 -0.40
N SER A 95 -23.49 5.16 0.34
CA SER A 95 -23.50 5.13 1.81
C SER A 95 -23.13 6.48 2.46
N GLY A 96 -22.78 7.49 1.65
CA GLY A 96 -22.29 8.80 2.10
C GLY A 96 -20.79 8.79 2.46
N ALA A 97 -20.06 7.77 2.02
CA ALA A 97 -18.62 7.65 2.21
C ALA A 97 -17.86 7.93 0.92
N ASP A 98 -16.79 8.71 1.00
CA ASP A 98 -15.83 8.94 -0.08
C ASP A 98 -14.54 8.19 0.21
N TYR A 99 -14.07 7.44 -0.78
CA TYR A 99 -12.83 6.66 -0.71
C TYR A 99 -11.81 7.22 -1.67
N GLY A 100 -10.57 7.38 -1.22
CA GLY A 100 -9.45 7.78 -2.06
C GLY A 100 -8.49 6.63 -2.26
N PHE A 101 -8.31 6.26 -3.51
CA PHE A 101 -7.44 5.18 -3.94
C PHE A 101 -6.31 5.70 -4.83
N PHE A 102 -5.22 4.95 -4.89
CA PHE A 102 -4.24 5.08 -5.95
C PHE A 102 -3.60 3.70 -6.19
N VAL A 103 -2.94 3.54 -7.33
CA VAL A 103 -2.11 2.37 -7.60
C VAL A 103 -0.67 2.74 -7.34
N GLU A 104 0.05 1.89 -6.62
CA GLU A 104 1.49 2.00 -6.40
C GLU A 104 2.19 0.95 -7.24
N GLN A 105 3.25 1.34 -7.94
CA GLN A 105 4.17 0.39 -8.55
C GLN A 105 5.28 0.09 -7.54
N LYS A 106 5.33 -1.14 -7.05
CA LYS A 106 6.39 -1.60 -6.13
C LYS A 106 7.20 -2.69 -6.82
N SER A 107 8.35 -2.30 -7.36
CA SER A 107 9.17 -3.17 -8.22
C SER A 107 8.35 -3.61 -9.45
N SER A 108 8.04 -4.90 -9.60
CA SER A 108 7.18 -5.42 -10.66
C SER A 108 5.70 -5.50 -10.27
N ASP A 109 5.37 -5.30 -8.99
CA ASP A 109 4.03 -5.50 -8.46
C ASP A 109 3.20 -4.22 -8.52
N CYS A 110 1.91 -4.38 -8.78
CA CYS A 110 0.91 -3.32 -8.71
C CYS A 110 0.09 -3.47 -7.44
N LEU A 111 0.08 -2.43 -6.60
CA LEU A 111 -0.66 -2.42 -5.33
C LEU A 111 -1.78 -1.40 -5.40
N LEU A 112 -3.02 -1.85 -5.17
CA LEU A 112 -4.15 -0.95 -4.94
C LEU A 112 -4.14 -0.50 -3.48
N ARG A 113 -4.01 0.81 -3.26
CA ARG A 113 -3.91 1.42 -1.93
C ARG A 113 -5.11 2.30 -1.65
N LEU A 114 -5.79 2.08 -0.53
CA LEU A 114 -6.77 3.01 0.04
C LEU A 114 -6.04 3.94 1.01
N PHE A 115 -5.96 5.22 0.71
CA PHE A 115 -5.21 6.20 1.52
C PHE A 115 -6.12 7.18 2.28
N SER A 116 -7.39 7.30 1.88
CA SER A 116 -8.34 8.16 2.56
C SER A 116 -9.75 7.58 2.56
N ARG A 117 -10.46 7.79 3.66
CA ARG A 117 -11.89 7.55 3.79
C ARG A 117 -12.53 8.74 4.50
N GLN A 118 -13.59 9.29 3.94
CA GLN A 118 -14.38 10.34 4.56
C GLN A 118 -15.84 9.90 4.63
N LYS A 119 -16.51 10.09 5.77
CA LYS A 119 -17.95 9.85 5.90
C LYS A 119 -18.55 10.92 6.80
N GLY A 120 -19.45 11.75 6.26
CA GLY A 120 -19.92 12.95 6.94
C GLY A 120 -18.77 13.88 7.33
N PHE A 121 -18.67 14.22 8.62
CA PHE A 121 -17.59 15.06 9.17
C PHE A 121 -16.33 14.26 9.58
N THR A 122 -16.38 12.93 9.55
CA THR A 122 -15.26 12.09 9.95
C THR A 122 -14.36 11.83 8.76
N ARG A 123 -13.09 12.27 8.84
CA ARG A 123 -12.06 12.04 7.82
C ARG A 123 -10.91 11.22 8.40
N TYR A 124 -10.64 10.08 7.79
CA TYR A 124 -9.46 9.26 8.05
C TYR A 124 -8.49 9.39 6.87
N ARG A 125 -7.28 9.86 7.14
CA ARG A 125 -6.18 9.87 6.18
C ARG A 125 -4.94 9.36 6.89
N ASN A 126 -4.48 8.16 6.53
CA ASN A 126 -3.30 7.56 7.11
C ASN A 126 -2.24 7.45 6.01
N ASN A 127 -1.21 8.29 6.11
CA ASN A 127 -0.06 8.32 5.20
C ASN A 127 1.09 7.43 5.65
N LEU A 128 1.04 6.85 6.86
CA LEU A 128 2.07 5.97 7.42
C LEU A 128 1.75 4.49 7.18
N THR A 129 0.48 4.10 7.28
CA THR A 129 -0.04 2.76 6.99
C THR A 129 -1.36 2.93 6.24
N TYR A 130 -1.37 2.66 4.93
CA TYR A 130 -2.58 2.78 4.12
C TYR A 130 -3.75 2.02 4.77
N ILE A 131 -4.96 2.58 4.67
CA ILE A 131 -6.18 2.03 5.31
C ILE A 131 -6.47 0.62 4.78
N GLY A 132 -6.21 0.40 3.50
CA GLY A 132 -6.32 -0.90 2.84
C GLY A 132 -5.25 -1.06 1.76
N THR A 133 -4.78 -2.28 1.56
CA THR A 133 -3.83 -2.64 0.50
C THR A 133 -4.21 -3.99 -0.09
N ARG A 134 -4.20 -4.09 -1.41
CA ARG A 134 -4.32 -5.34 -2.15
C ARG A 134 -3.35 -5.38 -3.32
N GLN A 135 -2.78 -6.55 -3.56
CA GLN A 135 -2.00 -6.80 -4.77
C GLN A 135 -2.94 -7.06 -5.94
N LEU A 136 -2.63 -6.46 -7.08
CA LEU A 136 -3.35 -6.64 -8.34
C LEU A 136 -2.66 -7.73 -9.16
N ASP A 137 -2.81 -8.97 -8.71
CA ASP A 137 -2.21 -10.14 -9.35
C ASP A 137 -2.61 -10.26 -10.83
N GLY A 138 -1.61 -10.38 -11.70
CA GLY A 138 -1.83 -10.46 -13.15
C GLY A 138 -2.15 -9.12 -13.83
N CYS A 139 -2.06 -8.00 -13.11
CA CYS A 139 -2.12 -6.66 -13.70
C CYS A 139 -0.71 -6.06 -13.91
N MET A 140 -0.57 -5.23 -14.93
CA MET A 140 0.58 -4.38 -15.18
C MET A 140 0.24 -2.92 -14.88
N CYS A 141 1.23 -2.16 -14.40
CA CYS A 141 1.09 -0.74 -14.11
C CYS A 141 2.39 0.02 -14.43
N ALA A 142 2.26 1.32 -14.66
CA ALA A 142 3.38 2.22 -14.97
C ALA A 142 3.11 3.63 -14.42
N GLU A 143 4.18 4.33 -14.06
CA GLU A 143 4.23 5.79 -13.79
C GLU A 143 4.08 6.65 -15.06
#